data_AF-A0A822BV45-F1
#
_entry.id   AF-A0A822BV45-F1
#
_cell.length_a   1.000
_cell.length_b   1.000
_cell.length_c   1.000
_cell.angle_alpha   90.00
_cell.angle_beta   90.00
_cell.angle_gamma   90.00
#
_symmetry.space_group_name_H-M   'P 1'
#
loop_
_entity.id
_entity.type
_entity.pdbx_description
1 polymer ?
#
loop_
_entity_poly.entity_id
_entity_poly.type
_entity_poly.pdbx_seq_one_letter_code
_entity_poly.pdbx_strand_id
1 'polypeptide(L)'
;IRHKIQDSIESHGGKVIEKMPTVNRRDNVYLISDMARKTAKFLDAKKLNIPCVNYEWINESIEKNEIQDWETHKLVIPEKETKTNNDDVDDEQED
;
A
#
# COMPACT_ATOMS: atom_id res chain seq x y z
N ILE A 1 4.39 -19.28 -3.42
CA ILE A 1 3.85 -17.99 -3.95
C ILE A 1 4.92 -16.90 -3.94
N ARG A 2 5.52 -16.56 -2.79
CA ARG A 2 6.56 -15.51 -2.68
C ARG A 2 7.68 -15.60 -3.75
N HIS A 3 8.35 -16.75 -3.89
CA HIS A 3 9.44 -16.91 -4.87
C HIS A 3 8.97 -16.65 -6.30
N LYS A 4 7.81 -17.22 -6.70
CA LYS A 4 7.25 -17.00 -8.05
C LYS A 4 7.01 -15.51 -8.35
N ILE A 5 6.41 -14.78 -7.40
CA ILE A 5 6.15 -13.33 -7.58
C ILE A 5 7.45 -12.54 -7.60
N GLN A 6 8.43 -12.91 -6.78
CA GLN A 6 9.76 -12.29 -6.79
C GLN A 6 10.46 -12.48 -8.14
N ASP A 7 10.51 -13.72 -8.64
CA ASP A 7 11.12 -14.04 -9.94
C ASP A 7 10.42 -13.27 -11.07
N SER A 8 9.09 -13.19 -11.03
CA SER A 8 8.29 -12.40 -11.97
C SER A 8 8.63 -10.90 -11.93
N ILE A 9 8.77 -10.31 -10.73
CA ILE A 9 9.13 -8.90 -10.59
C ILE A 9 10.53 -8.64 -11.15
N GLU A 10 11.51 -9.45 -10.77
CA GLU A 10 12.92 -9.25 -11.15
C GLU A 10 13.15 -9.49 -12.65
N SER A 11 12.49 -10.50 -13.24
CA SER A 11 12.56 -10.78 -14.68
C SER A 11 11.96 -9.68 -15.56
N HIS A 12 11.07 -8.85 -15.03
CA HIS A 12 10.43 -7.72 -15.74
C HIS A 12 11.02 -6.36 -15.33
N GLY A 13 12.21 -6.35 -14.70
CA GLY A 13 12.97 -5.13 -14.38
C GLY A 13 12.58 -4.45 -13.06
N GLY A 14 11.68 -5.04 -12.28
CA GLY A 14 11.38 -4.60 -10.93
C GLY A 14 12.45 -5.03 -9.93
N LYS A 15 12.42 -4.44 -8.73
CA LYS A 15 13.36 -4.76 -7.64
C LYS A 15 12.62 -5.16 -6.38
N VAL A 16 12.95 -6.32 -5.84
CA VAL A 16 12.42 -6.77 -4.54
C VAL A 16 13.31 -6.23 -3.41
N ILE A 17 12.68 -5.59 -2.43
CA ILE A 17 13.38 -4.98 -1.29
C ILE A 17 12.98 -5.74 -0.02
N GLU A 18 13.96 -6.35 0.66
CA GLU A 18 13.67 -7.16 1.85
C GLU A 18 13.43 -6.32 3.12
N LYS A 19 14.12 -5.18 3.19
CA LYS A 19 14.05 -4.22 4.31
C LYS A 19 13.33 -2.97 3.85
N MET A 20 12.65 -2.30 4.77
CA MET A 20 11.94 -1.07 4.44
C MET A 20 12.96 -0.04 3.91
N PRO A 21 12.84 0.42 2.65
CA PRO A 21 13.81 1.36 2.10
C PRO A 21 13.63 2.73 2.76
N THR A 22 14.71 3.52 2.77
CA THR A 22 14.58 4.97 2.92
C THR A 22 13.91 5.48 1.65
N VAL A 23 12.58 5.65 1.69
CA VAL A 23 11.79 5.97 0.50
C VAL A 23 12.17 7.36 0.01
N ASN A 24 12.79 7.44 -1.16
CA ASN A 24 12.89 8.69 -1.88
C ASN A 24 11.55 8.93 -2.60
N ARG A 25 11.04 10.16 -2.62
CA ARG A 25 9.72 10.48 -3.21
C ARG A 25 9.59 10.16 -4.70
N ARG A 26 10.70 9.86 -5.37
CA ARG A 26 10.75 9.51 -6.80
C ARG A 26 10.61 8.01 -7.06
N ASP A 27 10.72 7.18 -6.04
CA ASP A 27 10.69 5.73 -6.19
C ASP A 27 9.25 5.21 -6.05
N ASN A 28 8.77 4.48 -7.07
CA ASN A 28 7.49 3.80 -7.02
C ASN A 28 7.62 2.50 -6.20
N VAL A 29 7.36 2.60 -4.90
CA VAL A 29 7.46 1.49 -3.95
C VAL A 29 6.07 0.97 -3.58
N TYR A 30 5.88 -0.34 -3.63
CA TYR A 30 4.62 -1.01 -3.31
C TYR A 30 4.85 -2.15 -2.31
N LEU A 31 3.94 -2.31 -1.35
CA LEU A 31 3.92 -3.48 -0.48
C LEU A 31 2.99 -4.54 -1.08
N ILE A 32 3.55 -5.67 -1.50
CA ILE A 32 2.78 -6.79 -2.07
C ILE A 32 2.40 -7.80 -0.98
N SER A 33 1.13 -8.18 -0.90
CA SER A 33 0.64 -9.22 0.02
C SER A 33 -0.55 -9.99 -0.57
N ASP A 34 -0.90 -11.12 0.02
CA ASP A 34 -2.12 -11.89 -0.31
C ASP A 34 -3.35 -11.33 0.42
N MET A 35 -3.16 -10.78 1.62
CA MET A 35 -4.25 -10.31 2.48
C MET A 35 -3.81 -9.10 3.31
N ALA A 36 -4.76 -8.24 3.66
CA ALA A 36 -4.54 -7.12 4.56
C ALA A 36 -4.32 -7.63 6.00
N ARG A 37 -3.06 -7.63 6.47
CA ARG A 37 -2.69 -8.09 7.82
C ARG A 37 -1.93 -7.01 8.59
N LYS A 38 -2.25 -6.84 9.88
CA LYS A 38 -1.55 -5.90 10.79
C LYS A 38 -0.16 -6.41 11.17
N THR A 39 0.76 -6.41 10.20
CA THR A 39 2.17 -6.72 10.41
C THR A 39 2.98 -5.43 10.53
N ALA A 40 4.19 -5.50 11.11
CA ALA A 40 5.08 -4.34 11.21
C ALA A 40 5.29 -3.67 9.84
N LYS A 41 5.58 -4.45 8.78
CA LYS A 41 5.74 -3.95 7.40
C LYS A 41 4.50 -3.24 6.86
N PHE A 42 3.30 -3.75 7.16
CA PHE A 42 2.05 -3.12 6.71
C PHE A 42 1.81 -1.78 7.44
N LEU A 43 2.04 -1.75 8.76
CA LEU A 43 1.91 -0.52 9.54
C LEU A 43 2.94 0.53 9.12
N ASP A 44 4.17 0.12 8.85
CA ASP A 44 5.24 1.01 8.39
C ASP A 44 4.96 1.50 6.96
N ALA A 45 4.50 0.63 6.05
CA ALA A 45 4.06 1.02 4.73
C ALA A 45 2.95 2.08 4.81
N LYS A 46 1.96 1.87 5.69
CA LYS A 46 0.90 2.85 5.93
C LYS A 46 1.43 4.20 6.42
N LYS A 47 2.35 4.22 7.39
CA LYS A 47 2.98 5.46 7.89
C LYS A 47 3.78 6.19 6.81
N LEU A 48 4.37 5.45 5.88
CA LEU A 48 5.18 5.97 4.77
C LEU A 48 4.35 6.31 3.52
N ASN A 49 3.01 6.19 3.57
CA ASN A 49 2.12 6.32 2.41
C ASN A 49 2.49 5.39 1.23
N ILE A 50 3.04 4.22 1.53
CA ILE A 50 3.32 3.18 0.54
C ILE A 50 2.02 2.41 0.28
N PRO A 51 1.57 2.32 -0.99
CA PRO A 51 0.42 1.50 -1.33
C PRO A 51 0.63 0.03 -0.99
N CYS A 52 -0.35 -0.55 -0.31
CA CYS A 52 -0.39 -1.98 -0.02
C CYS A 52 -1.34 -2.63 -1.03
N VAL A 53 -0.88 -3.61 -1.80
CA VAL A 53 -1.61 -4.15 -2.95
C VAL A 53 -1.54 -5.67 -2.98
N ASN A 54 -2.55 -6.29 -3.60
CA ASN A 54 -2.57 -7.73 -3.81
C ASN A 54 -1.53 -8.14 -4.86
N TYR A 55 -0.93 -9.33 -4.73
CA TYR A 55 -0.05 -9.89 -5.76
C TYR A 55 -0.75 -10.07 -7.11
N GLU A 56 -2.08 -10.12 -7.16
CA GLU A 56 -2.86 -10.17 -8.41
C GLU A 56 -2.54 -9.00 -9.34
N TRP A 57 -2.26 -7.82 -8.79
CA TRP A 57 -1.82 -6.65 -9.57
C TRP A 57 -0.54 -6.91 -10.37
N ILE A 58 0.41 -7.67 -9.79
CA ILE A 58 1.64 -8.07 -10.49
C ILE A 58 1.29 -8.95 -11.68
N ASN A 59 0.42 -9.94 -11.47
CA ASN A 59 0.03 -10.89 -12.52
C ASN A 59 -0.67 -10.16 -13.68
N GLU A 60 -1.62 -9.28 -13.37
CA GLU A 60 -2.32 -8.50 -14.40
C GLU A 60 -1.38 -7.55 -15.15
N SER A 61 -0.44 -6.92 -14.45
CA SER A 61 0.53 -6.02 -15.09
C SER A 61 1.46 -6.76 -16.05
N ILE A 62 1.83 -8.01 -15.72
CA ILE A 62 2.62 -8.87 -16.59
C ILE A 62 1.78 -9.37 -17.77
N GLU A 63 0.55 -9.82 -17.52
CA GLU A 63 -0.34 -10.36 -18.55
C GLU A 63 -0.65 -9.31 -19.64
N LYS A 64 -0.88 -8.06 -19.22
CA LYS A 64 -1.16 -6.94 -20.13
C LYS A 64 0.11 -6.25 -20.63
N ASN A 65 1.28 -6.67 -20.15
CA ASN A 65 2.59 -6.06 -20.44
C ASN A 65 2.60 -4.53 -20.21
N GLU A 66 1.88 -4.08 -19.18
CA GLU A 66 1.67 -2.68 -18.82
C GLU A 66 1.38 -2.56 -17.33
N ILE A 67 1.98 -1.59 -16.65
CA ILE A 67 1.71 -1.32 -15.23
C ILE A 67 0.25 -0.90 -15.06
N GLN A 68 -0.53 -1.77 -14.43
CA GLN A 68 -1.95 -1.51 -14.20
C GLN A 68 -2.16 -0.52 -13.05
N ASP A 69 -3.36 0.05 -12.97
CA ASP A 69 -3.77 0.84 -11.83
C ASP A 69 -3.83 -0.01 -10.55
N TRP A 70 -3.03 0.38 -9.57
CA TRP A 70 -2.87 -0.35 -8.32
C TRP A 70 -4.03 -0.14 -7.35
N GLU A 71 -4.83 0.92 -7.53
CA GLU A 71 -5.96 1.23 -6.65
C GLU A 71 -7.02 0.12 -6.67
N THR A 72 -7.18 -0.55 -7.81
CA THR A 72 -8.15 -1.65 -8.01
C THR A 72 -7.81 -2.90 -7.19
N HIS A 73 -6.53 -3.13 -6.88
CA HIS A 73 -6.04 -4.25 -6.05
C HIS A 73 -5.55 -3.81 -4.67
N LYS A 74 -5.94 -2.61 -4.21
CA LYS A 74 -5.49 -2.06 -2.93
C LYS A 74 -6.00 -2.88 -1.75
N LEU A 75 -5.09 -3.26 -0.86
CA LEU A 75 -5.38 -3.93 0.39
C LEU A 75 -5.62 -2.91 1.49
N VAL A 76 -6.86 -2.82 1.97
CA VAL A 76 -7.24 -1.96 3.09
C VAL A 76 -7.57 -2.83 4.29
N ILE A 77 -6.92 -2.55 5.43
CA ILE A 77 -7.35 -3.14 6.70
C ILE A 77 -8.55 -2.33 7.16
N PRO A 78 -9.71 -2.95 7.44
CA PRO A 78 -10.84 -2.23 8.02
C PRO A 78 -10.38 -1.61 9.34
N GLU A 79 -10.26 -0.29 9.34
CA GLU A 79 -10.14 0.45 10.57
C GLU A 79 -11.52 0.44 11.19
N LYS A 80 -11.61 -0.08 12.41
CA LYS A 80 -12.79 0.13 13.24
C LYS A 80 -12.99 1.64 13.22
N GLU A 81 -14.13 2.08 12.69
CA GLU A 81 -14.48 3.48 12.46
C GLU A 81 -14.04 4.30 13.65
N THR A 82 -12.89 4.97 13.52
CA THR A 82 -12.46 5.89 14.57
C THR A 82 -13.20 7.14 14.19
N LYS A 83 -14.35 7.33 14.86
CA LYS A 83 -15.12 8.57 14.79
C LYS A 83 -14.13 9.72 14.91
N THR A 84 -13.86 10.41 13.80
CA THR A 84 -13.45 11.80 13.86
C THR A 84 -14.64 12.53 14.45
N ASN A 85 -14.67 12.57 15.79
CA ASN A 85 -15.35 13.65 16.48
C ASN A 85 -14.62 14.90 16.00
N ASN A 86 -15.21 15.60 15.04
CA ASN A 86 -14.85 16.98 14.81
C ASN A 86 -15.26 17.70 16.09
N ASP A 87 -14.28 17.95 16.96
CA ASP A 87 -14.34 18.98 17.97
C ASP A 87 -14.36 20.33 17.23
N ASP A 88 -15.51 20.69 16.66
CA ASP A 88 -15.81 22.08 16.31
C ASP A 88 -16.23 22.78 17.62
N VAL A 89 -15.22 23.20 18.38
CA VAL A 89 -15.34 24.27 19.36
C VAL A 89 -15.09 25.58 18.61
N ASP A 90 -16.14 26.34 18.36
CA ASP A 90 -16.14 27.80 18.27
C ASP A 90 -17.41 28.22 19.02
N ASP A 91 -17.33 28.56 20.30
CA ASP A 91 -16.93 29.85 20.87
C ASP A 91 -18.03 30.93 20.72
N GLU A 92 -18.07 31.81 21.71
CA GLU A 92 -19.21 32.57 22.22
C GLU A 92 -19.76 33.65 21.27
N GLN A 93 -21.06 33.98 21.37
CA GLN A 93 -21.52 35.30 21.87
C GLN A 93 -23.05 35.50 21.89
N GLU A 94 -23.44 36.38 22.84
CA GLU A 94 -24.69 37.09 23.20
C GLU A 94 -25.75 37.29 22.08
N ASP A 95 -27.06 37.43 22.34
CA ASP A 95 -27.76 38.34 23.28
C ASP A 95 -28.99 37.72 24.00
#